data_AF-A0AAW3IQL0-F1
#
_entry.id   AF-A0AAW3IQL0-F1
#
_cell.length_a   1.000
_cell.length_b   1.000
_cell.length_c   1.000
_cell.angle_alpha   90.00
_cell.angle_beta   90.00
_cell.angle_gamma   90.00
#
_symmetry.space_group_name_H-M   'P 1'
#
loop_
_entity.id
_entity.type
_entity.pdbx_description
1 polymer ?
#
loop_
_entity_poly.entity_id
_entity_poly.type
_entity_poly.pdbx_seq_one_letter_code
_entity_poly.pdbx_strand_id
1 'polypeptide(L)'
;MVVGGMDYSVYAVGVVSPVIDIEPLVVEDMRRAVATSATLNVTHAAANPVAEMVDIYLTTSVGIEGSDPTITNFAYKESAKGLYVAAGTYYVTVTVAGNPDAVAIDSLPVDLMNGVVYQVVAIDDGNNGGFNLLVDDITD
;
A
#
# COMPACT_ATOMS: atom_id res chain seq x y z
N MET A 1 5.52 -10.98 -16.74
CA MET A 1 4.83 -11.68 -17.84
C MET A 1 3.39 -11.86 -17.40
N VAL A 2 2.42 -11.43 -18.22
CA VAL A 2 0.98 -11.57 -17.92
C VAL A 2 0.54 -12.98 -18.34
N VAL A 3 -0.37 -13.58 -17.58
CA VAL A 3 -0.94 -14.91 -17.85
C VAL A 3 -2.42 -14.75 -18.18
N GLY A 4 -2.89 -15.43 -19.22
CA GLY A 4 -4.29 -15.39 -19.62
C GLY A 4 -5.21 -15.99 -18.55
N GLY A 5 -6.36 -15.36 -18.31
CA GLY A 5 -7.34 -15.79 -17.30
C GLY A 5 -7.08 -15.26 -15.88
N MET A 6 -6.15 -14.32 -15.73
CA MET A 6 -5.87 -13.61 -14.48
C MET A 6 -6.22 -12.13 -14.64
N ASP A 7 -6.50 -11.45 -13.53
CA ASP A 7 -6.75 -10.01 -13.49
C ASP A 7 -5.48 -9.23 -13.11
N TYR A 8 -5.34 -8.03 -13.67
CA TYR A 8 -4.16 -7.19 -13.48
C TYR A 8 -4.53 -5.71 -13.42
N SER A 9 -3.86 -5.01 -12.52
CA SER A 9 -3.79 -3.55 -12.48
C SER A 9 -2.44 -3.07 -13.01
N VAL A 10 -2.45 -1.97 -13.76
CA VAL A 10 -1.23 -1.36 -14.32
C VAL A 10 -1.12 0.08 -13.86
N TYR A 11 -0.06 0.39 -13.14
CA TYR A 11 0.22 1.73 -12.62
C TYR A 11 1.37 2.36 -13.39
N ALA A 12 1.22 3.64 -13.78
CA ALA A 12 2.36 4.42 -14.25
C ALA A 12 3.12 4.94 -13.02
N VAL A 13 4.37 4.50 -12.85
CA VAL A 13 5.19 4.82 -11.68
C VAL A 13 6.46 5.56 -12.11
N GLY A 14 6.95 6.45 -11.27
CA GLY A 14 8.07 7.35 -11.56
C GLY A 14 7.78 8.78 -11.11
N VAL A 15 8.82 9.62 -11.10
CA VAL A 15 8.72 11.03 -10.66
C VAL A 15 9.58 11.91 -11.56
N VAL A 16 9.17 13.16 -11.75
CA VAL A 16 9.89 14.12 -12.62
C VAL A 16 10.91 14.97 -11.85
N SER A 17 10.92 14.90 -10.52
CA SER A 17 11.87 15.61 -9.66
C SER A 17 11.97 14.93 -8.28
N PRO A 18 13.09 14.25 -7.95
CA PRO A 18 14.20 13.93 -8.85
C PRO A 18 13.71 13.08 -10.04
N VAL A 19 14.43 13.07 -11.15
CA VAL A 19 13.99 12.32 -12.34
C VAL A 19 14.18 10.82 -12.10
N ILE A 20 13.07 10.09 -12.11
CA ILE A 20 12.97 8.63 -12.21
C ILE A 20 12.01 8.35 -13.36
N ASP A 21 12.47 7.58 -14.34
CA ASP A 21 11.73 7.33 -15.57
C ASP A 21 10.32 6.79 -15.29
N ILE A 22 9.34 7.32 -16.03
CA ILE A 22 7.96 6.86 -15.94
C ILE A 22 7.85 5.54 -16.69
N GLU A 23 7.44 4.48 -16.00
CA GLU A 23 7.30 3.14 -16.56
C GLU A 23 6.06 2.40 -16.00
N PRO A 24 5.57 1.37 -16.70
CA PRO A 24 4.44 0.60 -16.21
C PRO A 24 4.88 -0.40 -15.12
N LEU A 25 4.22 -0.34 -13.97
CA LEU A 25 4.22 -1.40 -12.96
C LEU A 25 2.97 -2.26 -13.15
N VAL A 26 3.17 -3.52 -13.52
CA VAL A 26 2.08 -4.50 -13.69
C VAL A 26 1.95 -5.32 -12.42
N VAL A 27 0.78 -5.25 -11.78
CA VAL A 27 0.43 -5.99 -10.57
C VAL A 27 -0.68 -6.96 -10.90
N GLU A 28 -0.56 -8.20 -10.43
CA GLU A 28 -1.63 -9.20 -10.52
C GLU A 28 -2.62 -9.00 -9.38
N ASP A 29 -3.91 -8.94 -9.69
CA ASP A 29 -4.95 -8.68 -8.71
C ASP A 29 -5.49 -9.99 -8.15
N MET A 30 -5.39 -10.18 -6.82
CA MET A 30 -6.02 -11.32 -6.16
C MET A 30 -7.41 -10.92 -5.68
N ARG A 31 -8.44 -11.16 -6.50
CA ARG A 31 -9.82 -10.68 -6.28
C ARG A 31 -10.71 -11.61 -5.46
N ARG A 32 -10.13 -12.70 -4.95
CA ARG A 32 -10.86 -13.71 -4.18
C ARG A 32 -11.18 -13.24 -2.76
N ALA A 33 -12.45 -12.98 -2.49
CA ALA A 33 -12.94 -12.66 -1.15
C ALA A 33 -12.91 -13.84 -0.18
N VAL A 34 -12.77 -13.51 1.11
CA VAL A 34 -12.90 -14.43 2.24
C VAL A 34 -13.97 -13.91 3.19
N ALA A 35 -15.02 -14.69 3.43
CA ALA A 35 -16.21 -14.25 4.16
C ALA A 35 -15.96 -13.78 5.61
N THR A 36 -14.82 -14.15 6.21
CA THR A 36 -14.49 -13.89 7.61
C THR A 36 -13.36 -12.87 7.80
N SER A 37 -12.89 -12.24 6.73
CA SER A 37 -11.81 -11.24 6.79
C SER A 37 -11.90 -10.24 5.64
N ALA A 38 -11.37 -9.04 5.83
CA ALA A 38 -10.91 -8.22 4.72
C ALA A 38 -9.68 -8.87 4.09
N THR A 39 -9.52 -8.72 2.78
CA THR A 39 -8.35 -9.20 2.03
C THR A 39 -7.65 -8.00 1.42
N LEU A 40 -6.37 -7.79 1.72
CA LEU A 40 -5.60 -6.66 1.20
C LEU A 40 -4.58 -7.12 0.18
N ASN A 41 -4.55 -6.44 -0.96
CA ASN A 41 -3.47 -6.45 -1.93
C ASN A 41 -2.78 -5.09 -1.85
N VAL A 42 -1.51 -5.07 -1.45
CA VAL A 42 -0.75 -3.86 -1.14
C VAL A 42 0.37 -3.70 -2.15
N THR A 43 0.51 -2.51 -2.72
CA THR A 43 1.56 -2.16 -3.69
C THR A 43 2.25 -0.86 -3.30
N HIS A 44 3.57 -0.85 -3.35
CA HIS A 44 4.36 0.36 -3.20
C HIS A 44 4.71 0.93 -4.58
N ALA A 45 4.06 2.03 -4.95
CA ALA A 45 4.21 2.69 -6.24
C ALA A 45 4.84 4.11 -6.14
N ALA A 46 5.11 4.60 -4.93
CA ALA A 46 5.83 5.85 -4.71
C ALA A 46 7.32 5.70 -5.08
N ALA A 47 7.78 6.46 -6.06
CA ALA A 47 9.12 6.41 -6.61
C ALA A 47 10.09 7.39 -5.93
N ASN A 48 9.61 8.36 -5.16
CA ASN A 48 10.47 9.32 -4.46
C ASN A 48 11.54 8.59 -3.63
N PRO A 49 12.85 8.87 -3.81
CA PRO A 49 13.94 8.15 -3.13
C PRO A 49 13.88 8.16 -1.61
N VAL A 50 13.19 9.12 -0.98
CA VAL A 50 12.96 9.10 0.48
C VAL A 50 12.17 7.85 0.90
N ALA A 51 11.30 7.35 0.02
CA ALA A 51 10.51 6.14 0.20
C ALA A 51 11.08 4.98 -0.63
N GLU A 52 12.40 4.83 -0.77
CA GLU A 52 12.98 3.67 -1.47
C GLU A 52 12.56 2.35 -0.82
N MET A 53 12.51 2.33 0.52
CA MET A 53 11.97 1.25 1.33
C MET A 53 11.16 1.84 2.48
N VAL A 54 10.02 1.23 2.77
CA VAL A 54 9.09 1.69 3.82
C VAL A 54 8.69 0.58 4.78
N ASP A 55 8.33 0.98 6.00
CA ASP A 55 7.62 0.14 6.94
C ASP A 55 6.15 0.56 6.97
N ILE A 56 5.23 -0.42 6.91
CA ILE A 56 3.78 -0.20 6.88
C ILE A 56 3.19 -0.70 8.18
N TYR A 57 2.50 0.19 8.87
CA TYR A 57 1.79 -0.08 10.11
C TYR A 57 0.29 -0.04 9.86
N LEU A 58 -0.41 -1.02 10.40
CA LEU A 58 -1.86 -1.06 10.45
C LEU A 58 -2.30 -1.17 11.91
N THR A 59 -2.75 -0.05 12.48
CA THR A 59 -3.06 0.06 13.91
C THR A 59 -4.54 0.37 14.13
N THR A 60 -5.07 0.10 15.33
CA THR A 60 -6.47 0.40 15.69
C THR A 60 -6.63 1.77 16.38
N SER A 61 -5.54 2.52 16.49
CA SER A 61 -5.48 3.87 17.06
C SER A 61 -4.49 4.71 16.27
N VAL A 62 -4.67 6.03 16.26
CA VAL A 62 -3.72 6.97 15.65
C VAL A 62 -2.31 6.77 16.21
N GLY A 63 -1.30 6.83 15.33
CA GLY A 63 0.11 6.63 15.67
C GLY A 63 0.55 5.16 15.71
N ILE A 64 1.85 4.97 15.96
CA ILE A 64 2.53 3.67 15.91
C ILE A 64 3.27 3.31 17.21
N GLU A 65 3.09 4.11 18.27
CA GLU A 65 3.76 3.92 19.56
C GLU A 65 3.54 2.49 20.10
N GLY A 66 4.63 1.78 20.36
CA GLY A 66 4.60 0.41 20.87
C GLY A 66 4.06 -0.65 19.91
N SER A 67 3.88 -0.32 18.63
CA SER A 67 3.42 -1.24 17.58
C SER A 67 4.59 -1.66 16.68
N ASP A 68 4.57 -2.92 16.23
CA ASP A 68 5.47 -3.39 15.18
C ASP A 68 4.85 -3.13 13.79
N PRO A 69 5.67 -2.92 12.74
CA PRO A 69 5.17 -2.85 11.37
C PRO A 69 4.47 -4.15 10.96
N THR A 70 3.37 -4.02 10.23
CA THR A 70 2.69 -5.15 9.57
C THR A 70 3.49 -5.67 8.38
N ILE A 71 4.14 -4.77 7.64
CA ILE A 71 5.08 -5.11 6.56
C ILE A 71 6.35 -4.28 6.80
N THR A 72 7.51 -4.94 6.77
CA THR A 72 8.82 -4.28 6.97
C THR A 72 9.63 -4.25 5.68
N ASN A 73 10.45 -3.22 5.52
CA ASN A 73 11.39 -3.07 4.40
C ASN A 73 10.71 -3.29 3.03
N PHE A 74 9.49 -2.79 2.86
CA PHE A 74 8.74 -2.94 1.63
C PHE A 74 9.32 -2.01 0.58
N ALA A 75 9.86 -2.56 -0.50
CA ALA A 75 10.61 -1.79 -1.48
C ALA A 75 9.72 -1.15 -2.55
N TYR A 76 10.20 -0.08 -3.19
CA TYR A 76 9.55 0.49 -4.37
C TYR A 76 9.31 -0.59 -5.44
N LYS A 77 8.08 -0.62 -5.98
CA LYS A 77 7.50 -1.62 -6.91
C LYS A 77 7.27 -3.01 -6.32
N GLU A 78 7.44 -3.20 -5.03
CA GLU A 78 7.04 -4.44 -4.37
C GLU A 78 5.51 -4.50 -4.23
N SER A 79 4.97 -5.73 -4.19
CA SER A 79 3.56 -5.99 -3.95
C SER A 79 3.38 -7.21 -3.07
N ALA A 80 2.51 -7.09 -2.07
CA ALA A 80 2.07 -8.18 -1.19
C ALA A 80 0.58 -8.44 -1.46
N LYS A 81 0.19 -9.70 -1.59
CA LYS A 81 -1.19 -10.08 -1.97
C LYS A 81 -1.79 -11.00 -0.92
N GLY A 82 -3.07 -10.83 -0.67
CA GLY A 82 -3.82 -11.72 0.22
C GLY A 82 -3.47 -11.62 1.70
N LEU A 83 -3.16 -10.41 2.17
CA LEU A 83 -3.08 -10.16 3.60
C LEU A 83 -4.49 -10.17 4.19
N TYR A 84 -4.76 -11.10 5.09
CA TYR A 84 -6.06 -11.20 5.76
C TYR A 84 -6.08 -10.35 7.02
N VAL A 85 -7.07 -9.46 7.11
CA VAL A 85 -7.26 -8.57 8.26
C VAL A 85 -8.68 -8.73 8.79
N ALA A 86 -8.85 -8.69 10.10
CA ALA A 86 -10.19 -8.68 10.68
C ALA A 86 -10.96 -7.41 10.24
N ALA A 87 -12.28 -7.50 10.11
CA ALA A 87 -13.09 -6.31 9.88
C ALA A 87 -12.96 -5.32 11.05
N GLY A 88 -12.89 -4.03 10.74
CA GLY A 88 -12.74 -2.96 11.73
C GLY A 88 -12.24 -1.66 11.11
N THR A 89 -12.17 -0.62 11.94
CA THR A 89 -11.54 0.65 11.60
C THR A 89 -10.07 0.61 12.00
N TYR A 90 -9.19 0.98 11.08
CA TYR A 90 -7.75 1.00 11.26
C TYR A 90 -7.18 2.35 10.84
N TYR A 91 -5.93 2.59 11.21
CA TYR A 91 -5.11 3.70 10.77
C TYR A 91 -3.88 3.13 10.07
N VAL A 92 -3.62 3.61 8.86
CA VAL A 92 -2.43 3.26 8.09
C VAL A 92 -1.38 4.32 8.33
N THR A 93 -0.23 3.90 8.85
CA THR A 93 0.96 4.76 8.93
C THR A 93 2.07 4.12 8.10
N VAL A 94 2.75 4.91 7.30
CA VAL A 94 3.90 4.48 6.49
C VAL A 94 5.09 5.33 6.88
N THR A 95 6.21 4.69 7.23
CA THR A 95 7.46 5.36 7.59
C THR A 95 8.59 4.91 6.69
N VAL A 96 9.69 5.66 6.66
CA VAL A 96 10.94 5.17 6.08
C VAL A 96 11.37 3.92 6.85
N ALA A 97 11.84 2.89 6.12
CA ALA A 97 12.20 1.61 6.72
C ALA A 97 13.24 1.78 7.84
N GLY A 98 12.97 1.18 9.00
CA GLY A 98 13.83 1.24 10.19
C GLY A 98 13.89 2.61 10.88
N ASN A 99 13.10 3.60 10.44
CA ASN A 99 13.06 4.93 11.03
C ASN A 99 11.60 5.38 11.29
N PRO A 100 11.03 5.07 12.46
CA PRO A 100 9.64 5.39 12.78
C PRO A 100 9.34 6.89 12.88
N ASP A 101 10.36 7.74 13.09
CA ASP A 101 10.20 9.20 13.17
C ASP A 101 10.06 9.86 11.79
N ALA A 102 10.45 9.16 10.71
CA ALA A 102 10.36 9.63 9.34
C ALA A 102 9.05 9.16 8.69
N VAL A 103 7.95 9.83 9.04
CA VAL A 103 6.60 9.48 8.58
C VAL A 103 6.32 10.02 7.18
N ALA A 104 5.89 9.14 6.27
CA ALA A 104 5.48 9.45 4.90
C ALA A 104 3.96 9.60 4.77
N ILE A 105 3.20 8.69 5.39
CA ILE A 105 1.74 8.75 5.53
C ILE A 105 1.43 8.62 7.01
N ASP A 106 0.72 9.59 7.58
CA ASP A 106 0.40 9.61 9.01
C ASP A 106 -1.05 9.24 9.27
N SER A 107 -1.25 8.06 9.86
CA SER A 107 -2.51 7.64 10.49
C SER A 107 -3.74 7.88 9.61
N LEU A 108 -3.68 7.45 8.35
CA LEU A 108 -4.81 7.56 7.43
C LEU A 108 -5.90 6.55 7.83
N PRO A 109 -7.13 6.99 8.18
CA PRO A 109 -8.18 6.07 8.59
C PRO A 109 -8.70 5.24 7.41
N VAL A 110 -8.90 3.95 7.65
CA VAL A 110 -9.48 3.01 6.69
C VAL A 110 -10.49 2.10 7.40
N ASP A 111 -11.62 1.82 6.74
CA ASP A 111 -12.63 0.88 7.22
C ASP A 111 -12.55 -0.41 6.41
N LEU A 112 -12.24 -1.51 7.09
CA LEU A 112 -12.08 -2.83 6.49
C LEU A 112 -13.28 -3.71 6.80
N MET A 113 -13.86 -4.33 5.77
CA MET A 113 -15.05 -5.18 5.89
C MET A 113 -14.74 -6.63 5.53
N ASN A 114 -15.40 -7.56 6.22
CA ASN A 114 -15.32 -8.98 5.90
C ASN A 114 -15.90 -9.25 4.51
N GLY A 115 -15.24 -10.13 3.75
CA GLY A 115 -15.68 -10.47 2.39
C GLY A 115 -15.34 -9.41 1.35
N VAL A 116 -14.63 -8.34 1.70
CA VAL A 116 -14.16 -7.33 0.76
C VAL A 116 -12.68 -7.54 0.44
N VAL A 117 -12.33 -7.39 -0.83
CA VAL A 117 -10.95 -7.37 -1.32
C VAL A 117 -10.56 -5.94 -1.66
N TYR A 118 -9.53 -5.43 -1.01
CA TYR A 118 -9.01 -4.08 -1.23
C TYR A 118 -7.70 -4.12 -2.01
N GLN A 119 -7.59 -3.25 -3.01
CA GLN A 119 -6.33 -2.88 -3.66
C GLN A 119 -5.83 -1.58 -3.02
N VAL A 120 -4.65 -1.63 -2.40
CA VAL A 120 -4.06 -0.53 -1.64
C VAL A 120 -2.73 -0.14 -2.29
N VAL A 121 -2.62 1.10 -2.74
CA VAL A 121 -1.47 1.56 -3.52
C VAL A 121 -0.91 2.86 -2.93
N ALA A 122 0.32 2.82 -2.44
CA ALA A 122 1.03 4.01 -1.98
C ALA A 122 1.70 4.71 -3.18
N ILE A 123 1.41 5.98 -3.41
CA ILE A 123 1.90 6.77 -4.56
C ILE A 123 2.60 8.06 -4.10
N ASP A 124 3.41 8.64 -4.98
CA ASP A 124 3.83 10.03 -4.81
C ASP A 124 2.64 10.97 -5.01
N ASP A 125 2.55 12.03 -4.22
CA ASP A 125 1.62 13.13 -4.43
C ASP A 125 2.37 14.36 -4.95
N GLY A 126 1.78 15.03 -5.96
CA GLY A 126 2.38 16.16 -6.65
C GLY A 126 2.55 17.40 -5.78
N ASN A 127 1.94 17.45 -4.60
CA ASN A 127 2.11 18.53 -3.63
C ASN A 127 3.41 18.37 -2.85
N ASN A 128 4.46 19.05 -3.33
CA ASN A 128 5.71 19.29 -2.59
C ASN A 128 6.45 18.01 -2.12
N GLY A 129 6.35 16.92 -2.89
CA GLY A 129 7.00 15.65 -2.56
C GLY A 129 6.28 14.84 -1.48
N GLY A 130 4.98 15.07 -1.30
CA GLY A 130 4.13 14.28 -0.42
C GLY A 130 3.83 12.88 -0.95
N PHE A 131 3.06 12.12 -0.18
CA PHE A 131 2.62 10.77 -0.51
C PHE A 131 1.11 10.65 -0.31
N ASN A 132 0.49 9.74 -1.04
CA ASN A 132 -0.93 9.43 -0.88
C ASN A 132 -1.17 7.91 -0.92
N LEU A 133 -2.31 7.47 -0.39
CA LEU A 133 -2.78 6.09 -0.45
C LEU A 133 -4.06 6.02 -1.28
N LEU A 134 -4.03 5.23 -2.34
CA LEU A 134 -5.23 4.84 -3.07
C LEU A 134 -5.76 3.54 -2.48
N VAL A 135 -7.07 3.46 -2.24
CA VAL A 135 -7.74 2.29 -1.68
C VAL A 135 -9.01 2.04 -2.47
N ASP A 136 -9.01 0.94 -3.22
CA ASP A 136 -10.13 0.53 -4.08
C ASP A 136 -10.69 -0.81 -3.62
N ASP A 137 -12.01 -0.97 -3.67
CA ASP A 137 -12.67 -2.28 -3.55
C ASP A 137 -12.67 -2.95 -4.94
N ILE A 138 -12.04 -4.12 -5.01
CA ILE A 138 -11.87 -4.91 -6.24
C ILE A 138 -12.54 -6.28 -6.15
N THR A 139 -13.44 -6.47 -5.19
CA THR A 139 -14.16 -7.73 -4.98
C THR A 139 -14.89 -8.18 -6.26
N ASP A 140 -14.88 -9.48 -6.54
CA ASP A 140 -15.65 -10.11 -7.63
C ASP A 140 -17.16 -10.19 -7.33
#